data_AF-A0A523RMI7-F1
#
_entry.id   AF-A0A523RMI7-F1
#
_cell.length_a   1.000
_cell.length_b   1.000
_cell.length_c   1.000
_cell.angle_alpha   90.00
_cell.angle_beta   90.00
_cell.angle_gamma   90.00
#
_symmetry.space_group_name_H-M   'P 1'
#
loop_
_entity.id
_entity.type
_entity.pdbx_description
1 polymer ?
#
loop_
_entity_poly.entity_id
_entity_poly.type
_entity_poly.pdbx_seq_one_letter_code
_entity_poly.pdbx_strand_id
1 'polypeptide(L)' 'MKKLFGTDGIRGIANREPITAEVIFHIGRAGAYLF' A
#
# COMPACT_ATOMS: atom_id res chain seq x y z
N MET A 1 -16.61 1.59 -0.33
CA MET A 1 -15.33 1.15 0.28
C MET A 1 -14.22 1.41 -0.73
N LYS A 2 -13.28 2.34 -0.48
CA LYS A 2 -12.15 2.51 -1.40
C LYS A 2 -11.26 1.27 -1.30
N LYS A 3 -11.10 0.54 -2.40
CA LYS A 3 -10.14 -0.58 -2.48
C LYS A 3 -8.73 0.01 -2.51
N LEU A 4 -7.88 -0.43 -1.58
CA LEU A 4 -6.46 -0.03 -1.55
C LEU A 4 -5.72 -0.62 -2.76
N PHE A 5 -6.02 -1.88 -3.10
CA PHE A 5 -5.44 -2.60 -4.24
C PHE A 5 -6.28 -2.43 -5.51
N GLY A 6 -5.63 -2.05 -6.61
CA GLY A 6 -6.17 -2.03 -7.97
C GLY A 6 -5.82 -3.32 -8.73
N THR A 7 -5.84 -3.24 -10.08
CA THR A 7 -5.53 -4.38 -10.96
C THR A 7 -4.11 -4.90 -10.77
N ASP A 8 -3.15 -4.00 -10.54
CA ASP A 8 -1.74 -4.36 -10.36
C ASP A 8 -1.17 -3.63 -9.14
N GLY A 9 -1.57 -4.13 -7.97
CA GLY A 9 -1.10 -3.63 -6.69
C GLY A 9 -1.66 -2.26 -6.32
N ILE A 10 -0.85 -1.49 -5.60
CA ILE A 10 -1.21 -0.16 -5.08
C ILE A 10 -0.34 0.85 -5.82
N ARG A 11 -0.97 1.82 -6.46
CA ARG A 11 -0.30 2.81 -7.30
C ARG A 11 -0.75 4.22 -6.93
N GLY A 12 0.14 5.19 -7.13
CA GLY A 12 -0.13 6.59 -6.82
C GLY A 12 1.13 7.45 -6.97
N ILE A 13 0.98 8.75 -6.75
CA ILE A 13 2.11 9.68 -6.72
C ILE A 13 2.86 9.48 -5.41
N ALA A 14 4.19 9.37 -5.47
CA ALA A 14 5.01 9.24 -4.27
C ALA A 14 4.76 10.38 -3.29
N ASN A 15 4.70 10.04 -2.00
CA ASN A 15 4.39 10.94 -0.90
C ASN A 15 2.99 11.59 -0.97
N ARG A 16 2.05 10.96 -1.66
CA ARG A 16 0.62 11.31 -1.66
C ARG A 16 -0.21 10.04 -1.49
N GLU A 17 -1.37 10.16 -0.86
CA GLU A 17 -2.30 9.03 -0.76
C GLU A 17 -2.58 8.38 -2.13
N PRO A 18 -2.49 7.04 -2.26
CA PRO A 18 -2.21 6.04 -1.20
C PRO A 18 -0.71 5.71 -0.97
N ILE A 19 0.23 6.30 -1.70
CA ILE A 19 1.69 6.02 -1.60
C ILE A 19 2.37 6.98 -0.62
N THR A 20 2.11 6.77 0.68
CA THR A 20 2.87 7.41 1.77
C THR A 20 3.83 6.41 2.41
N ALA A 21 4.90 6.89 3.07
CA ALA A 21 5.86 6.02 3.74
C ALA A 21 5.19 5.14 4.81
N GLU A 22 4.25 5.68 5.56
CA GLU A 22 3.47 4.98 6.58
C GLU A 22 2.62 3.84 5.98
N VAL A 23 1.88 4.12 4.90
CA VAL A 23 1.06 3.10 4.23
C VAL A 23 1.94 1.95 3.72
N ILE A 24 3.05 2.26 3.04
CA ILE A 24 3.94 1.24 2.50
C ILE A 24 4.63 0.43 3.62
N PHE A 25 5.00 1.07 4.73
CA PHE A 25 5.54 0.38 5.90
C PHE A 25 4.56 -0.65 6.47
N HIS A 26 3.29 -0.27 6.66
CA HIS A 26 2.26 -1.19 7.14
C HIS A 26 2.02 -2.35 6.16
N ILE A 27 2.10 -2.10 4.86
CA ILE A 27 1.95 -3.14 3.84
C ILE A 27 3.12 -4.12 3.85
N GLY A 28 4.35 -3.63 3.95
CA GLY A 28 5.52 -4.49 4.06
C GLY A 28 5.45 -5.38 5.30
N ARG A 29 5.04 -4.81 6.44
CA ARG A 29 4.79 -5.59 7.68
C ARG A 29 3.69 -6.63 7.50
N ALA A 30 2.57 -6.28 6.88
CA ALA A 30 1.46 -7.21 6.65
C ALA A 30 1.87 -8.34 5.69
N GLY A 31 2.64 -8.01 4.64
CA GLY A 31 3.19 -8.99 3.71
C GLY A 31 4.12 -9.98 4.42
N ALA A 32 5.08 -9.49 5.20
CA ALA A 32 6.01 -10.33 5.97
C ALA A 32 5.33 -11.18 7.07
N TYR A 33 4.14 -10.77 7.53
CA TYR A 33 3.36 -11.56 8.49
C TYR A 33 2.56 -12.67 7.79
N LEU A 34 2.08 -12.43 6.57
CA LEU A 34 1.18 -13.33 5.86
C LEU A 34 1.91 -14.37 4.99
N PHE A 35 3.10 -14.03 4.49
CA PHE A 35 3.92 -14.85 3.58
C PHE A 35 5.24 -15.23 4.25
#